data_AF-A0A978SSV1-F1
#
_entry.id   AF-A0A978SSV1-F1
#
_cell.length_a   1.000
_cell.length_b   1.000
_cell.length_c   1.000
_cell.angle_alpha   90.00
_cell.angle_beta   90.00
_cell.angle_gamma   90.00
#
_symmetry.space_group_name_H-M   'P 1'
#
loop_
_entity.id
_entity.type
_entity.pdbx_description
1 polymer ?
#
loop_
_entity_poly.entity_id
_entity_poly.type
_entity_poly.pdbx_seq_one_letter_code
_entity_poly.pdbx_strand_id
1 'polypeptide(L)' 'MRPFLGAEIQVAYEAARVVILPIPYEVTTTYRRGCENGPAAILEASDQLECYDEELGAIR' A
#
# COMPACT_ATOMS: atom_id res chain seq x y z
N MET A 1 -9.27 7.40 2.25
CA MET A 1 -7.90 6.85 2.28
C MET A 1 -7.84 5.74 1.26
N ARG A 2 -6.91 5.82 0.30
CA ARG A 2 -6.82 4.84 -0.79
C ARG A 2 -6.15 3.55 -0.28
N PRO A 3 -6.58 2.36 -0.71
CA PRO A 3 -5.87 1.12 -0.41
C PRO A 3 -4.54 1.05 -1.19
N PHE A 4 -3.63 0.20 -0.74
CA PHE A 4 -2.41 -0.16 -1.47
C PHE A 4 -2.77 -0.89 -2.78
N LEU A 5 -2.05 -0.64 -3.88
CA LEU A 5 -2.42 -0.99 -5.27
C LEU A 5 -3.66 -0.25 -5.80
N GLY A 6 -4.14 0.77 -5.08
CA GLY A 6 -5.16 1.68 -5.57
C GLY A 6 -6.48 0.98 -5.95
N ALA A 7 -7.00 1.30 -7.13
CA ALA A 7 -8.33 0.87 -7.56
C ALA A 7 -8.44 -0.64 -7.89
N GLU A 8 -7.32 -1.33 -8.06
CA GLU A 8 -7.28 -2.76 -8.40
C GLU A 8 -7.70 -3.68 -7.24
N ILE A 9 -7.73 -3.16 -6.00
CA ILE A 9 -8.21 -3.89 -4.83
C ILE A 9 -9.71 -3.67 -4.60
N GLN A 10 -10.50 -4.73 -4.77
CA GLN A 10 -11.96 -4.72 -4.61
C GLN A 10 -12.46 -5.53 -3.40
N VAL A 11 -11.56 -6.00 -2.54
CA VAL A 11 -11.90 -6.86 -1.41
C VAL A 11 -12.35 -6.01 -0.22
N ALA A 12 -13.53 -6.30 0.34
CA ALA A 12 -14.00 -5.67 1.57
C ALA A 12 -13.08 -6.03 2.75
N TYR A 13 -12.96 -5.13 3.72
CA TYR A 13 -12.04 -5.28 4.85
C TYR A 13 -12.26 -6.60 5.61
N GLU A 14 -13.52 -6.98 5.81
CA GLU A 14 -13.92 -8.19 6.55
C GLU A 14 -13.61 -9.48 5.79
N ALA A 15 -13.55 -9.41 4.46
CA ALA A 15 -13.19 -10.53 3.59
C ALA A 15 -11.69 -10.56 3.25
N ALA A 16 -10.94 -9.53 3.65
CA ALA A 16 -9.53 -9.39 3.33
C ALA A 16 -8.71 -10.43 4.09
N ARG A 17 -7.91 -11.18 3.33
CA ARG A 17 -6.94 -12.12 3.92
C ARG A 17 -5.70 -11.42 4.48
N VAL A 18 -5.40 -10.23 3.97
CA VAL A 18 -4.27 -9.40 4.34
C VAL A 18 -4.73 -7.95 4.38
N VAL A 19 -4.29 -7.21 5.39
CA VAL A 19 -4.57 -5.79 5.55
C VAL A 19 -3.24 -5.04 5.63
N ILE A 20 -3.10 -4.00 4.81
CA ILE A 20 -1.97 -3.06 4.86
C ILE A 20 -2.45 -1.80 5.57
N LEU A 21 -1.90 -1.54 6.76
CA LEU A 21 -2.23 -0.37 7.57
C LEU A 21 -1.05 0.61 7.57
N PRO A 22 -1.16 1.76 6.88
CA PRO A 22 -0.12 2.77 6.88
C PRO A 22 -0.17 3.58 8.18
N ILE A 23 0.97 3.65 8.87
CA ILE A 23 1.12 4.39 10.13
C ILE A 23 2.21 5.45 9.95
N PRO A 24 1.87 6.76 9.91
CA PRO A 24 2.83 7.84 9.75
C PRO A 24 3.51 8.18 11.09
N TYR A 25 4.28 7.23 11.64
CA TYR A 25 4.95 7.39 12.94
C TYR A 25 6.41 7.79 12.77
N GLU A 26 6.82 8.88 13.42
CA GLU A 26 8.19 9.42 13.33
C GLU A 26 8.82 9.76 14.70
N VAL A 27 8.11 9.54 15.82
CA VAL A 27 8.53 10.07 17.13
C VAL A 27 9.93 9.58 17.58
N THR A 28 10.39 8.41 17.11
CA THR A 28 11.68 7.81 17.51
C THR A 28 12.86 8.20 16.62
N THR A 29 12.67 9.06 15.61
CA THR A 29 13.72 9.42 14.65
C THR A 29 14.74 10.38 15.26
N THR A 30 16.04 10.04 15.18
CA THR A 30 17.12 10.77 15.87
C THR A 30 18.07 11.57 14.96
N TYR A 31 17.97 11.43 13.63
CA TYR A 31 18.84 12.13 12.68
C TYR A 31 18.08 13.03 11.70
N ARG A 32 17.46 12.47 10.66
CA ARG A 32 16.67 13.23 9.66
C ARG A 32 15.20 12.85 9.74
N ARG A 33 14.34 13.85 9.70
CA ARG A 33 12.88 13.69 9.61
C ARG A 33 12.42 13.38 8.17
N GLY A 34 11.21 12.88 8.06
CA GLY A 34 10.50 12.52 6.83
C GLY A 34 9.83 11.14 6.86
N CYS A 35 10.06 10.29 7.87
CA CYS A 35 9.52 8.93 7.93
C CYS A 35 7.99 8.89 8.03
N GLU A 36 7.37 9.93 8.62
CA GLU A 36 5.91 10.10 8.64
C GLU A 36 5.29 10.18 7.24
N ASN A 37 6.06 10.61 6.23
CA ASN A 37 5.62 10.69 4.84
C ASN A 37 5.74 9.36 4.09
N GLY A 38 6.51 8.41 4.64
CA GLY A 38 6.76 7.11 4.02
C GLY A 38 5.50 6.36 3.62
N PRO A 39 4.49 6.21 4.49
CA PRO A 39 3.29 5.48 4.14
C PRO A 39 2.50 6.11 3.00
N ALA A 40 2.46 7.45 2.91
CA ALA A 40 1.82 8.14 1.79
C ALA A 40 2.59 7.91 0.48
N ALA A 41 3.92 8.02 0.52
CA ALA A 41 4.79 7.78 -0.64
C ALA A 41 4.71 6.32 -1.14
N ILE A 42 4.59 5.35 -0.24
CA ILE A 42 4.41 3.93 -0.60
C ILE A 42 3.06 3.73 -1.30
N LEU A 43 1.98 4.32 -0.79
CA LEU A 43 0.66 4.20 -1.42
C LEU A 43 0.66 4.84 -2.81
N GLU A 44 1.29 6.00 -2.98
CA GLU A 44 1.42 6.67 -4.27
C GLU A 44 2.24 5.83 -5.26
N ALA A 45 3.40 5.31 -4.85
CA ALA A 45 4.22 4.46 -5.70
C ALA A 45 3.55 3.12 -6.05
N SER A 46 2.68 2.61 -5.16
CA SER A 46 1.98 1.33 -5.38
C SER A 46 1.08 1.33 -6.61
N ASP A 47 0.66 2.51 -7.09
CA ASP A 47 -0.13 2.66 -8.31
C ASP A 47 0.63 2.22 -9.59
N GLN A 48 1.96 2.11 -9.52
CA GLN A 48 2.80 1.68 -10.63
C GLN A 48 2.99 0.15 -10.67
N LEU A 49 2.55 -0.55 -9.64
CA LEU A 49 2.66 -2.00 -9.56
C LEU A 49 1.49 -2.64 -10.32
N GLU A 50 1.83 -3.63 -11.13
CA GLU A 50 0.83 -4.46 -11.81
C GLU A 50 0.27 -5.49 -10.82
N CYS A 51 -1.05 -5.61 -10.81
CA CYS A 51 -1.72 -6.47 -9.86
C CYS A 51 -1.81 -7.87 -10.48
N TYR A 52 -0.73 -8.65 -10.62
CA TYR A 52 -0.70 -9.97 -11.32
C TYR A 52 -1.04 -9.85 -12.82
N ASP A 53 -0.82 -10.78 -13.72
CA ASP A 53 0.32 -11.59 -14.18
C ASP A 53 -0.26 -12.31 -15.41
N GLU A 54 0.34 -11.97 -16.54
CA GLU A 54 -0.28 -12.08 -17.84
C GLU A 54 -0.22 -13.49 -18.42
N GLU A 55 0.70 -14.34 -18.00
CA GLU A 55 0.84 -15.67 -18.60
C GLU A 55 0.01 -16.73 -17.86
N LEU A 56 -0.37 -16.44 -16.62
CA LEU A 56 -0.81 -17.42 -15.63
C LEU A 56 -2.28 -17.27 -15.21
N GLY A 57 -2.89 -16.12 -15.51
CA GLY A 57 -4.35 -15.94 -15.54
C GLY A 57 -5.11 -15.94 -14.19
N ALA A 58 -4.70 -15.16 -13.18
CA ALA A 58 -5.42 -15.04 -11.91
C ALA A 58 -5.01 -13.82 -11.03
N ILE A 59 -5.88 -12.82 -10.86
CA ILE A 59 -5.53 -11.47 -10.37
C ILE A 59 -4.77 -10.72 -11.46
N ARG A 60 -5.09 -9.46 -11.63
CA ARG A 60 -4.92 -8.68 -12.84
C ARG A 60 -4.95 -7.20 -12.46
#